data_AF-A0A226QPB5-F1
#
_entry.id   AF-A0A226QPB5-F1
#
_cell.length_a   1.000
_cell.length_b   1.000
_cell.length_c   1.000
_cell.angle_alpha   90.00
_cell.angle_beta   90.00
_cell.angle_gamma   90.00
#
_symmetry.space_group_name_H-M   'P 1'
#
loop_
_entity.id
_entity.type
_entity.pdbx_description
1 polymer ?
#
loop_
_entity_poly.entity_id
_entity_poly.type
_entity_poly.pdbx_seq_one_letter_code
_entity_poly.pdbx_strand_id
1 'polypeptide(L)'
;MDHANMNHEDMDMSSNDKDKDNKTNEMEFAKPPSSFNRLANQNIMITATKNVTRINTDDPIKLSVMVSQTVWPATHKENQPGGIILVPVENWQMALASVDLIHHPNNGPVLFTKDQKIPDAVLKEINRLQPLGTADGTQIIVMGNLKKSELDKLKNFKIKQISETDPAAFAKEIDQFYSDIAGKTPQSVIIGSLEDKAKLYTLTAANWIAHMEEPLLYVSSNEIPQPTKEALQQRKGKANIYLLGPESVISKEVENELKSFGTVVRIAGDTPVQQSVSFATYKDEKTKFGWGLNDPGHGVSFISTKTPELAIAAAPFSHLGKHAPLIWLENGTLTKDVYEFLARLKPTFTDDPTVGPYNHAFLSGTFRSISYQTQGIIDEKLEIVPATGEGHAGH
;
A
#
# COMPACT_ATOMS: atom_id res chain seq x y z
N MET A 1 11.18 67.08 -14.70
CA MET A 1 11.33 66.40 -16.00
C MET A 1 11.57 64.93 -15.75
N ASP A 2 10.75 63.98 -16.11
CA ASP A 2 9.30 63.85 -16.32
C ASP A 2 9.06 62.34 -16.49
N HIS A 3 7.97 61.85 -15.91
CA HIS A 3 7.08 60.75 -16.34
C HIS A 3 7.65 59.62 -17.24
N ALA A 4 7.69 58.37 -16.76
CA ALA A 4 6.59 57.37 -16.74
C ALA A 4 6.40 56.61 -18.07
N ASN A 5 6.65 55.28 -18.04
CA ASN A 5 5.75 54.20 -18.49
C ASN A 5 6.55 52.89 -18.60
N MET A 6 6.38 51.97 -17.66
CA MET A 6 6.59 50.55 -17.92
C MET A 6 5.22 49.88 -17.76
N ASN A 7 4.70 49.38 -18.89
CA ASN A 7 3.45 48.64 -18.96
C ASN A 7 3.55 47.38 -18.08
N HIS A 8 2.64 47.28 -17.10
CA HIS A 8 2.27 46.03 -16.46
C HIS A 8 1.05 45.45 -17.21
N GLU A 9 1.27 44.92 -18.41
CA GLU A 9 0.26 44.15 -19.13
C GLU A 9 0.99 43.04 -19.91
N ASP A 10 1.44 41.98 -19.22
CA ASP A 10 1.85 40.71 -19.86
C ASP A 10 2.07 39.56 -18.84
N MET A 11 1.39 39.60 -17.69
CA MET A 11 1.52 38.56 -16.65
C MET A 11 0.23 37.79 -16.36
N ASP A 12 -0.63 37.57 -17.37
CA ASP A 12 -1.85 36.77 -17.17
C ASP A 12 -2.23 35.84 -18.35
N MET A 13 -1.29 35.58 -19.26
CA MET A 13 -1.52 34.67 -20.41
C MET A 13 -0.73 33.35 -20.33
N SER A 14 0.32 33.23 -19.48
CA SER A 14 1.18 32.03 -19.47
C SER A 14 0.71 30.88 -18.58
N SER A 15 -0.21 31.12 -17.66
CA SER A 15 -0.82 30.07 -16.83
C SER A 15 -1.82 29.23 -17.62
N ASN A 16 -2.60 29.87 -18.50
CA ASN A 16 -3.66 29.21 -19.28
C ASN A 16 -3.13 28.29 -20.38
N ASP A 17 -1.98 28.59 -20.99
CA ASP A 17 -1.37 27.72 -22.02
C ASP A 17 -0.65 26.52 -21.40
N LYS A 18 0.07 26.72 -20.27
CA LYS A 18 0.67 25.60 -19.53
C LYS A 18 -0.37 24.60 -19.03
N ASP A 19 -1.51 25.07 -18.51
CA ASP A 19 -2.58 24.18 -18.05
C ASP A 19 -3.29 23.44 -19.20
N LYS A 20 -3.34 24.02 -20.40
CA LYS A 20 -3.89 23.36 -21.60
C LYS A 20 -2.93 22.32 -22.17
N ASP A 21 -1.65 22.63 -22.26
CA ASP A 21 -0.62 21.70 -22.74
C ASP A 21 -0.47 20.52 -21.78
N ASN A 22 -0.51 20.77 -20.46
CA ASN A 22 -0.43 19.73 -19.45
C ASN A 22 -1.64 18.77 -19.51
N LYS A 23 -2.86 19.30 -19.67
CA LYS A 23 -4.07 18.48 -19.86
C LYS A 23 -4.06 17.68 -21.16
N THR A 24 -3.51 18.25 -22.23
CA THR A 24 -3.41 17.56 -23.53
C THR A 24 -2.41 16.41 -23.46
N ASN A 25 -1.27 16.61 -22.78
CA ASN A 25 -0.27 15.57 -22.53
C ASN A 25 -0.79 14.45 -21.62
N GLU A 26 -1.53 14.78 -20.55
CA GLU A 26 -2.15 13.76 -19.68
C GLU A 26 -3.10 12.83 -20.46
N MET A 27 -3.93 13.38 -21.36
CA MET A 27 -4.82 12.58 -22.20
C MET A 27 -4.06 11.65 -23.14
N GLU A 28 -2.94 12.11 -23.72
CA GLU A 28 -2.07 11.27 -24.55
C GLU A 28 -1.38 10.18 -23.72
N PHE A 29 -0.84 10.52 -22.55
CA PHE A 29 -0.17 9.58 -21.65
C PHE A 29 -1.10 8.48 -21.14
N ALA A 30 -2.39 8.80 -20.95
CA ALA A 30 -3.42 7.84 -20.53
C ALA A 30 -3.80 6.84 -21.63
N LYS A 31 -3.39 7.03 -22.90
CA LYS A 31 -3.79 6.10 -23.96
C LYS A 31 -3.14 4.71 -23.79
N PRO A 32 -3.91 3.62 -23.91
CA PRO A 32 -3.34 2.28 -23.96
C PRO A 32 -2.59 2.07 -25.29
N PRO A 33 -1.60 1.17 -25.35
CA PRO A 33 -0.95 0.84 -26.61
C PRO A 33 -1.92 0.22 -27.63
N SER A 34 -1.74 0.55 -28.91
CA SER A 34 -2.58 0.09 -30.02
C SER A 34 -2.08 -1.17 -30.72
N SER A 35 -0.83 -1.57 -30.49
CA SER A 35 -0.24 -2.77 -31.08
C SER A 35 0.68 -3.49 -30.08
N PHE A 36 0.77 -4.82 -30.21
CA PHE A 36 1.51 -5.67 -29.27
C PHE A 36 2.43 -6.64 -29.99
N ASN A 37 3.67 -6.74 -29.53
CA ASN A 37 4.60 -7.78 -29.96
C ASN A 37 4.27 -9.11 -29.28
N ARG A 38 3.68 -10.03 -30.03
CA ARG A 38 3.26 -11.36 -29.53
C ARG A 38 4.42 -12.28 -29.11
N LEU A 39 5.65 -11.98 -29.52
CA LEU A 39 6.84 -12.76 -29.16
C LEU A 39 7.52 -12.23 -27.89
N ALA A 40 7.09 -11.09 -27.35
CA ALA A 40 7.75 -10.43 -26.23
C ALA A 40 7.72 -11.24 -24.92
N ASN A 41 6.88 -12.27 -24.81
CA ASN A 41 6.81 -13.15 -23.64
C ASN A 41 7.65 -14.43 -23.76
N GLN A 42 8.34 -14.64 -24.89
CA GLN A 42 9.11 -15.86 -25.14
C GLN A 42 10.55 -15.72 -24.61
N ASN A 43 11.07 -16.80 -24.01
CA ASN A 43 12.46 -16.92 -23.56
C ASN A 43 12.93 -15.80 -22.61
N ILE A 44 12.02 -15.25 -21.80
CA ILE A 44 12.34 -14.23 -20.80
C ILE A 44 13.25 -14.82 -19.72
N MET A 45 14.45 -14.23 -19.59
CA MET A 45 15.46 -14.64 -18.60
C MET A 45 15.42 -13.80 -17.31
N ILE A 46 14.87 -12.58 -17.38
CA ILE A 46 14.81 -11.65 -16.24
C ILE A 46 13.38 -11.18 -16.00
N THR A 47 13.01 -11.03 -14.73
CA THR A 47 11.65 -10.63 -14.34
C THR A 47 11.49 -9.14 -14.13
N ALA A 48 12.58 -8.40 -13.92
CA ALA A 48 12.58 -6.94 -13.77
C ALA A 48 12.64 -6.24 -15.14
N THR A 49 12.06 -5.05 -15.21
CA THR A 49 12.23 -4.07 -16.29
C THR A 49 12.80 -2.78 -15.71
N LYS A 50 13.12 -1.78 -16.55
CA LYS A 50 13.82 -0.55 -16.12
C LYS A 50 13.17 0.13 -14.92
N ASN A 51 11.84 0.20 -14.89
CA ASN A 51 11.07 0.91 -13.87
C ASN A 51 10.28 -0.02 -12.95
N VAL A 52 10.39 -1.36 -13.12
CA VAL A 52 9.57 -2.33 -12.39
C VAL A 52 10.41 -3.44 -11.77
N THR A 53 10.36 -3.52 -10.44
CA THR A 53 10.84 -4.68 -9.68
C THR A 53 9.70 -5.69 -9.52
N ARG A 54 9.75 -6.81 -10.25
CA ARG A 54 8.79 -7.91 -10.08
C ARG A 54 9.21 -8.88 -8.99
N ILE A 55 8.29 -9.17 -8.06
CA ILE A 55 8.40 -10.29 -7.13
C ILE A 55 7.56 -11.46 -7.66
N ASN A 56 8.22 -12.42 -8.33
CA ASN A 56 7.61 -13.38 -9.24
C ASN A 56 7.06 -14.63 -8.54
N THR A 57 6.02 -14.48 -7.71
CA THR A 57 5.29 -15.59 -7.09
C THR A 57 3.84 -15.23 -6.79
N ASP A 58 2.95 -16.23 -6.84
CA ASP A 58 1.53 -16.09 -6.45
C ASP A 58 1.26 -16.72 -5.06
N ASP A 59 2.30 -17.21 -4.39
CA ASP A 59 2.20 -17.79 -3.04
C ASP A 59 2.50 -16.69 -2.00
N PRO A 60 1.54 -16.33 -1.11
CA PRO A 60 1.73 -15.27 -0.13
C PRO A 60 2.86 -15.55 0.87
N ILE A 61 3.11 -16.82 1.21
CA ILE A 61 4.19 -17.21 2.13
C ILE A 61 5.52 -16.97 1.44
N LYS A 62 5.68 -17.47 0.21
CA LYS A 62 6.90 -17.22 -0.57
C LYS A 62 7.10 -15.73 -0.86
N LEU A 63 6.02 -15.02 -1.16
CA LEU A 63 6.06 -13.58 -1.40
C LEU A 63 6.58 -12.84 -0.16
N SER A 64 6.07 -13.15 1.03
CA SER A 64 6.52 -12.49 2.27
C SER A 64 8.03 -12.64 2.52
N VAL A 65 8.60 -13.82 2.23
CA VAL A 65 10.04 -14.07 2.30
C VAL A 65 10.81 -13.29 1.24
N MET A 66 10.29 -13.21 0.02
CA MET A 66 10.97 -12.45 -1.05
C MET A 66 10.89 -10.93 -0.80
N VAL A 67 9.78 -10.45 -0.25
CA VAL A 67 9.61 -9.05 0.14
C VAL A 67 10.52 -8.72 1.31
N SER A 68 10.64 -9.59 2.32
CA SER A 68 11.57 -9.36 3.43
C SER A 68 13.02 -9.29 2.94
N GLN A 69 13.42 -10.13 1.98
CA GLN A 69 14.75 -10.07 1.36
C GLN A 69 14.98 -8.81 0.53
N THR A 70 13.93 -8.28 -0.10
CA THR A 70 13.99 -7.06 -0.91
C THR A 70 14.13 -5.82 -0.03
N VAL A 71 13.35 -5.76 1.04
CA VAL A 71 13.25 -4.58 1.92
C VAL A 71 14.32 -4.60 3.03
N TRP A 72 14.62 -5.77 3.59
CA TRP A 72 15.66 -5.98 4.61
C TRP A 72 16.68 -7.03 4.14
N PRO A 73 17.70 -6.60 3.36
CA PRO A 73 18.77 -7.49 2.93
C PRO A 73 19.54 -8.13 4.09
N ALA A 74 19.54 -7.53 5.29
CA ALA A 74 20.19 -8.05 6.50
C ALA A 74 21.66 -8.45 6.28
N THR A 75 22.39 -7.63 5.51
CA THR A 75 23.83 -7.80 5.25
C THR A 75 24.70 -7.11 6.28
N HIS A 76 24.14 -6.14 7.00
CA HIS A 76 24.77 -5.40 8.11
C HIS A 76 23.67 -4.88 9.04
N LYS A 77 24.04 -4.41 10.24
CA LYS A 77 23.08 -4.11 11.31
C LYS A 77 22.01 -3.10 10.90
N GLU A 78 22.39 -2.13 10.10
CA GLU A 78 21.57 -1.00 9.66
C GLU A 78 20.47 -1.41 8.68
N ASN A 79 20.56 -2.58 8.04
CA ASN A 79 19.52 -3.11 7.15
C ASN A 79 18.92 -4.44 7.63
N GLN A 80 19.06 -4.73 8.93
CA GLN A 80 18.29 -5.75 9.64
C GLN A 80 16.96 -5.16 10.13
N PRO A 81 15.90 -5.96 10.23
CA PRO A 81 14.65 -5.48 10.80
C PRO A 81 14.76 -5.34 12.32
N GLY A 82 13.95 -4.46 12.90
CA GLY A 82 13.77 -4.36 14.35
C GLY A 82 13.11 -5.63 14.91
N GLY A 83 11.99 -6.06 14.32
CA GLY A 83 11.36 -7.33 14.68
C GLY A 83 10.64 -7.99 13.51
N ILE A 84 9.97 -9.11 13.76
CA ILE A 84 9.20 -9.85 12.75
C ILE A 84 7.79 -10.04 13.25
N ILE A 85 6.81 -9.77 12.39
CA ILE A 85 5.39 -10.01 12.67
C ILE A 85 5.01 -11.33 11.99
N LEU A 86 4.55 -12.31 12.76
CA LEU A 86 4.20 -13.63 12.26
C LEU A 86 2.68 -13.83 12.32
N VAL A 87 2.02 -13.95 11.16
CA VAL A 87 0.55 -13.95 11.06
C VAL A 87 0.01 -15.21 10.37
N PRO A 88 -1.20 -15.69 10.69
CA PRO A 88 -1.83 -16.79 9.98
C PRO A 88 -2.26 -16.37 8.57
N VAL A 89 -1.84 -17.11 7.55
CA VAL A 89 -2.22 -16.83 6.15
C VAL A 89 -3.72 -17.06 5.88
N GLU A 90 -4.37 -17.89 6.70
CA GLU A 90 -5.78 -18.23 6.57
C GLU A 90 -6.73 -17.12 7.05
N ASN A 91 -6.23 -16.17 7.86
CA ASN A 91 -7.03 -15.08 8.42
C ASN A 91 -6.50 -13.73 7.91
N TRP A 92 -7.00 -13.33 6.75
CA TRP A 92 -6.58 -12.09 6.09
C TRP A 92 -6.91 -10.84 6.91
N GLN A 93 -7.96 -10.89 7.74
CA GLN A 93 -8.36 -9.79 8.60
C GLN A 93 -7.33 -9.56 9.71
N MET A 94 -6.96 -10.61 10.44
CA MET A 94 -5.89 -10.51 11.45
C MET A 94 -4.56 -10.11 10.80
N ALA A 95 -4.22 -10.74 9.67
CA ALA A 95 -2.98 -10.44 8.97
C ALA A 95 -2.93 -8.99 8.46
N LEU A 96 -4.04 -8.44 7.96
CA LEU A 96 -4.15 -7.05 7.53
C LEU A 96 -4.04 -6.08 8.71
N ALA A 97 -4.81 -6.27 9.80
CA ALA A 97 -4.71 -5.39 10.96
C ALA A 97 -3.29 -5.37 11.55
N SER A 98 -2.58 -6.51 11.49
CA SER A 98 -1.20 -6.62 11.99
C SER A 98 -0.18 -5.81 11.19
N VAL A 99 -0.47 -5.43 9.94
CA VAL A 99 0.50 -4.66 9.14
C VAL A 99 0.72 -3.25 9.69
N ASP A 100 -0.21 -2.74 10.51
CA ASP A 100 -0.09 -1.47 11.25
C ASP A 100 1.20 -1.40 12.10
N LEU A 101 1.69 -2.56 12.52
CA LEU A 101 2.91 -2.66 13.33
C LEU A 101 4.21 -2.65 12.52
N ILE A 102 4.17 -2.67 11.17
CA ILE A 102 5.37 -2.81 10.31
C ILE A 102 6.37 -1.69 10.54
N HIS A 103 5.97 -0.41 10.43
CA HIS A 103 6.87 0.73 10.57
C HIS A 103 7.21 0.96 12.04
N HIS A 104 6.20 1.31 12.84
CA HIS A 104 6.32 1.47 14.27
C HIS A 104 5.37 0.47 14.93
N PRO A 105 5.79 -0.24 15.99
CA PRO A 105 7.08 -0.17 16.68
C PRO A 105 8.15 -1.12 16.10
N ASN A 106 7.81 -1.89 15.05
CA ASN A 106 8.59 -3.06 14.66
C ASN A 106 9.78 -2.77 13.74
N ASN A 107 9.63 -1.83 12.79
CA ASN A 107 10.48 -1.69 11.61
C ASN A 107 10.89 -3.05 11.02
N GLY A 108 9.92 -3.82 10.52
CA GLY A 108 10.22 -5.17 10.05
C GLY A 108 9.09 -5.87 9.32
N PRO A 109 9.40 -7.04 8.71
CA PRO A 109 8.49 -7.71 7.79
C PRO A 109 7.34 -8.42 8.51
N VAL A 110 6.25 -8.57 7.77
CA VAL A 110 5.22 -9.58 8.04
C VAL A 110 5.62 -10.87 7.33
N LEU A 111 5.66 -11.98 8.06
CA LEU A 111 5.86 -13.33 7.55
C LEU A 111 4.66 -14.20 7.94
N PHE A 112 4.41 -15.27 7.17
CA PHE A 112 3.22 -16.08 7.35
C PHE A 112 3.47 -17.41 8.09
N THR A 113 2.53 -17.76 8.95
CA THR A 113 2.27 -19.14 9.37
C THR A 113 1.19 -19.76 8.49
N LYS A 114 1.13 -21.09 8.50
CA LYS A 114 0.12 -21.85 7.79
C LYS A 114 -0.27 -23.08 8.60
N ASP A 115 -1.55 -23.39 8.66
CA ASP A 115 -2.11 -24.56 9.36
C ASP A 115 -1.63 -24.66 10.83
N GLN A 116 -1.57 -23.51 11.52
CA GLN A 116 -1.01 -23.35 12.87
C GLN A 116 0.45 -23.82 13.00
N LYS A 117 1.25 -23.71 11.93
CA LYS A 117 2.67 -24.07 11.91
C LYS A 117 3.50 -22.96 11.27
N ILE A 118 4.78 -22.94 11.63
CA ILE A 118 5.79 -22.09 10.98
C ILE A 118 6.38 -22.88 9.80
N PRO A 119 6.17 -22.45 8.55
CA PRO A 119 6.78 -23.09 7.39
C PRO A 119 8.32 -23.02 7.44
N ASP A 120 8.99 -24.06 6.94
CA ASP A 120 10.47 -24.13 6.96
C ASP A 120 11.13 -22.94 6.26
N ALA A 121 10.55 -22.46 5.16
CA ALA A 121 11.05 -21.28 4.45
C ALA A 121 11.01 -20.02 5.32
N VAL A 122 9.96 -19.87 6.13
CA VAL A 122 9.77 -18.74 7.04
C VAL A 122 10.72 -18.85 8.23
N LEU A 123 10.91 -20.05 8.78
CA LEU A 123 11.89 -20.25 9.86
C LEU A 123 13.32 -19.96 9.39
N LYS A 124 13.69 -20.36 8.16
CA LYS A 124 14.98 -20.03 7.56
C LYS A 124 15.14 -18.52 7.37
N GLU A 125 14.08 -17.84 6.92
CA GLU A 125 14.10 -16.40 6.72
C GLU A 125 14.21 -15.62 8.04
N ILE A 126 13.50 -16.03 9.10
CA ILE A 126 13.65 -15.46 10.45
C ILE A 126 15.11 -15.57 10.91
N ASN A 127 15.73 -16.74 10.72
CA ASN A 127 17.13 -16.95 11.06
C ASN A 127 18.09 -16.14 10.17
N ARG A 128 17.75 -15.86 8.91
CA ARG A 128 18.55 -15.01 8.02
C ARG A 128 18.48 -13.54 8.45
N LEU A 129 17.27 -13.07 8.78
CA LEU A 129 17.00 -11.67 9.13
C LEU A 129 17.69 -11.24 10.43
N GLN A 130 17.77 -12.14 11.42
CA GLN A 130 18.36 -11.86 12.73
C GLN A 130 17.82 -10.53 13.33
N PRO A 131 16.51 -10.44 13.62
CA PRO A 131 15.88 -9.20 14.08
C PRO A 131 16.55 -8.63 15.34
N LEU A 132 16.71 -7.31 15.40
CA LEU A 132 17.47 -6.63 16.45
C LEU A 132 16.74 -6.55 17.81
N GLY A 133 15.42 -6.67 17.79
CA GLY A 133 14.53 -6.36 18.89
C GLY A 133 13.94 -4.95 18.79
N THR A 134 12.67 -4.81 19.13
CA THR A 134 11.99 -3.52 19.34
C THR A 134 12.42 -2.89 20.67
N ALA A 135 11.83 -1.75 21.07
CA ALA A 135 12.23 -1.01 22.27
C ALA A 135 12.21 -1.85 23.57
N ASP A 136 11.29 -2.82 23.69
CA ASP A 136 11.23 -3.73 24.84
C ASP A 136 12.09 -5.00 24.65
N GLY A 137 12.81 -5.10 23.54
CA GLY A 137 13.63 -6.24 23.12
C GLY A 137 12.88 -7.35 22.40
N THR A 138 11.57 -7.23 22.18
CA THR A 138 10.79 -8.22 21.42
C THR A 138 11.29 -8.30 19.98
N GLN A 139 11.69 -9.50 19.56
CA GLN A 139 12.21 -9.78 18.22
C GLN A 139 11.16 -10.38 17.29
N ILE A 140 10.18 -11.10 17.83
CA ILE A 140 9.10 -11.70 17.05
C ILE A 140 7.77 -11.50 17.77
N ILE A 141 6.79 -10.93 17.07
CA ILE A 141 5.40 -10.83 17.51
C ILE A 141 4.60 -11.89 16.76
N VAL A 142 4.06 -12.87 17.49
CA VAL A 142 3.25 -13.96 16.94
C VAL A 142 1.77 -13.62 17.11
N MET A 143 1.04 -13.58 15.99
CA MET A 143 -0.39 -13.29 15.97
C MET A 143 -1.21 -14.58 15.93
N GLY A 144 -2.23 -14.65 16.77
CA GLY A 144 -3.05 -15.83 16.99
C GLY A 144 -2.39 -16.89 17.88
N ASN A 145 -3.07 -18.02 18.02
CA ASN A 145 -2.74 -19.05 18.99
C ASN A 145 -1.89 -20.19 18.39
N LEU A 146 -0.59 -19.97 18.15
CA LEU A 146 0.33 -21.05 17.81
C LEU A 146 0.58 -21.97 19.00
N LYS A 147 0.63 -23.28 18.72
CA LYS A 147 0.92 -24.30 19.74
C LYS A 147 2.35 -24.14 20.29
N LYS A 148 2.54 -24.50 21.56
CA LYS A 148 3.86 -24.47 22.22
C LYS A 148 4.97 -25.13 21.41
N SER A 149 4.71 -26.27 20.77
CA SER A 149 5.69 -26.97 19.92
C SER A 149 6.20 -26.14 18.74
N GLU A 150 5.38 -25.23 18.22
CA GLU A 150 5.79 -24.31 17.15
C GLU A 150 6.53 -23.09 17.72
N LEU A 151 6.08 -22.56 18.86
CA LEU A 151 6.79 -21.48 19.56
C LEU A 151 8.20 -21.91 20.01
N ASP A 152 8.38 -23.18 20.40
CA ASP A 152 9.68 -23.75 20.78
C ASP A 152 10.70 -23.71 19.62
N LYS A 153 10.26 -23.64 18.36
CA LYS A 153 11.14 -23.44 17.19
C LYS A 153 11.78 -22.05 17.18
N LEU A 154 11.19 -21.08 17.87
CA LEU A 154 11.63 -19.69 17.97
C LEU A 154 12.35 -19.37 19.28
N LYS A 155 12.70 -20.38 20.11
CA LYS A 155 13.25 -20.21 21.47
C LYS A 155 14.53 -19.37 21.59
N ASN A 156 15.24 -19.16 20.48
CA ASN A 156 16.45 -18.33 20.43
C ASN A 156 16.13 -16.83 20.27
N PHE A 157 14.87 -16.47 20.11
CA PHE A 157 14.40 -15.10 19.95
C PHE A 157 13.49 -14.74 21.13
N LYS A 158 13.49 -13.46 21.51
CA LYS A 158 12.49 -12.94 22.44
C LYS A 158 11.16 -12.78 21.71
N ILE A 159 10.17 -13.57 22.11
CA ILE A 159 8.84 -13.59 21.47
C ILE A 159 7.79 -12.91 22.34
N LYS A 160 6.81 -12.27 21.69
CA LYS A 160 5.53 -11.83 22.28
C LYS A 160 4.40 -12.44 21.46
N GLN A 161 3.35 -12.92 22.10
CA GLN A 161 2.20 -13.50 21.41
C GLN A 161 0.94 -12.70 21.71
N ILE A 162 0.17 -12.40 20.67
CA ILE A 162 -1.17 -11.81 20.73
C ILE A 162 -2.15 -12.92 20.34
N SER A 163 -2.87 -13.47 21.31
CA SER A 163 -3.61 -14.73 21.14
C SER A 163 -5.06 -14.57 20.72
N GLU A 164 -5.59 -13.34 20.63
CA GLU A 164 -6.94 -13.08 20.13
C GLU A 164 -7.08 -13.58 18.68
N THR A 165 -8.26 -14.09 18.35
CA THR A 165 -8.56 -14.72 17.06
C THR A 165 -9.83 -14.22 16.40
N ASP A 166 -10.71 -13.51 17.14
CA ASP A 166 -11.82 -12.78 16.54
C ASP A 166 -11.28 -11.54 15.80
N PRO A 167 -11.58 -11.35 14.51
CA PRO A 167 -11.02 -10.25 13.72
C PRO A 167 -11.26 -8.84 14.30
N ALA A 168 -12.47 -8.56 14.82
CA ALA A 168 -12.80 -7.23 15.33
C ALA A 168 -12.14 -6.98 16.69
N ALA A 169 -12.15 -7.98 17.58
CA ALA A 169 -11.45 -7.93 18.85
C ALA A 169 -9.93 -7.83 18.65
N PHE A 170 -9.37 -8.57 17.70
CA PHE A 170 -7.95 -8.52 17.36
C PHE A 170 -7.55 -7.14 16.84
N ALA A 171 -8.32 -6.56 15.92
CA ALA A 171 -8.06 -5.21 15.42
C ALA A 171 -8.07 -4.15 16.54
N LYS A 172 -9.01 -4.24 17.49
CA LYS A 172 -9.01 -3.42 18.70
C LYS A 172 -7.74 -3.65 19.54
N GLU A 173 -7.30 -4.90 19.70
CA GLU A 173 -6.08 -5.22 20.45
C GLU A 173 -4.83 -4.65 19.77
N ILE A 174 -4.76 -4.63 18.44
CA ILE A 174 -3.68 -3.95 17.69
C ILE A 174 -3.72 -2.44 17.91
N ASP A 175 -4.88 -1.78 17.81
CA ASP A 175 -5.04 -0.34 18.10
C ASP A 175 -4.56 0.01 19.52
N GLN A 176 -4.95 -0.81 20.51
CA GLN A 176 -4.49 -0.64 21.89
C GLN A 176 -2.99 -0.87 22.04
N PHE A 177 -2.46 -1.95 21.44
CA PHE A 177 -1.04 -2.28 21.48
C PHE A 177 -0.18 -1.17 20.89
N TYR A 178 -0.58 -0.63 19.74
CA TYR A 178 0.11 0.51 19.12
C TYR A 178 0.06 1.72 20.05
N SER A 179 -1.13 2.06 20.55
CA SER A 179 -1.36 3.23 21.42
C SER A 179 -0.51 3.18 22.70
N ASP A 180 -0.38 2.01 23.32
CA ASP A 180 0.40 1.81 24.54
C ASP A 180 1.89 2.06 24.31
N ILE A 181 2.40 1.66 23.14
CA ILE A 181 3.82 1.84 22.78
C ILE A 181 4.10 3.27 22.32
N ALA A 182 3.19 3.86 21.53
CA ALA A 182 3.30 5.24 21.07
C ALA A 182 3.04 6.27 22.18
N GLY A 183 2.44 5.85 23.31
CA GLY A 183 2.05 6.72 24.42
C GLY A 183 0.88 7.67 24.09
N LYS A 184 0.21 7.46 22.95
CA LYS A 184 -0.95 8.23 22.49
C LYS A 184 -1.86 7.36 21.62
N THR A 185 -3.16 7.62 21.66
CA THR A 185 -4.11 7.01 20.74
C THR A 185 -4.24 7.84 19.46
N PRO A 186 -3.93 7.28 18.27
CA PRO A 186 -4.13 7.95 16.99
C PRO A 186 -5.57 8.45 16.84
N GLN A 187 -5.76 9.73 16.53
CA GLN A 187 -7.11 10.30 16.40
C GLN A 187 -7.80 9.84 15.11
N SER A 188 -7.01 9.67 14.04
CA SER A 188 -7.48 9.14 12.77
C SER A 188 -7.52 7.61 12.82
N VAL A 189 -8.50 7.02 12.14
CA VAL A 189 -8.71 5.56 12.08
C VAL A 189 -9.32 5.19 10.75
N ILE A 190 -8.85 4.08 10.17
CA ILE A 190 -9.45 3.50 8.98
C ILE A 190 -10.49 2.47 9.42
N ILE A 191 -11.65 2.47 8.76
CA ILE A 191 -12.66 1.43 8.94
C ILE A 191 -12.90 0.75 7.60
N GLY A 192 -12.80 -0.58 7.59
CA GLY A 192 -13.17 -1.42 6.45
C GLY A 192 -14.06 -2.58 6.88
N SER A 193 -14.70 -3.24 5.92
CA SER A 193 -15.51 -4.40 6.24
C SER A 193 -14.67 -5.68 6.35
N LEU A 194 -14.99 -6.52 7.33
CA LEU A 194 -14.38 -7.83 7.55
C LEU A 194 -14.94 -8.94 6.65
N GLU A 195 -16.01 -8.66 5.90
CA GLU A 195 -16.70 -9.63 5.05
C GLU A 195 -15.90 -9.92 3.77
N ASP A 196 -15.91 -11.17 3.29
CA ASP A 196 -15.10 -11.57 2.13
C ASP A 196 -15.45 -10.80 0.84
N LYS A 197 -16.72 -10.41 0.65
CA LYS A 197 -17.12 -9.57 -0.50
C LYS A 197 -16.48 -8.17 -0.47
N ALA A 198 -16.07 -7.71 0.71
CA ALA A 198 -15.43 -6.42 0.92
C ALA A 198 -13.91 -6.47 0.81
N LYS A 199 -13.32 -7.68 0.79
CA LYS A 199 -11.88 -7.90 0.96
C LYS A 199 -11.00 -7.01 0.09
N LEU A 200 -11.30 -6.90 -1.21
CA LEU A 200 -10.51 -6.08 -2.14
C LEU A 200 -10.59 -4.57 -1.82
N TYR A 201 -11.70 -4.10 -1.26
CA TYR A 201 -11.85 -2.72 -0.81
C TYR A 201 -11.05 -2.50 0.48
N THR A 202 -11.20 -3.38 1.47
CA THR A 202 -10.54 -3.24 2.78
C THR A 202 -9.02 -3.37 2.69
N LEU A 203 -8.50 -4.28 1.85
CA LEU A 203 -7.06 -4.47 1.64
C LEU A 203 -6.34 -3.23 1.08
N THR A 204 -7.06 -2.24 0.51
CA THR A 204 -6.43 -0.97 0.10
C THR A 204 -5.81 -0.19 1.25
N ALA A 205 -6.24 -0.47 2.50
CA ALA A 205 -5.62 0.07 3.72
C ALA A 205 -4.18 -0.43 3.96
N ALA A 206 -3.84 -1.63 3.47
CA ALA A 206 -2.63 -2.37 3.89
C ALA A 206 -1.37 -1.51 3.80
N ASN A 207 -1.20 -0.83 2.67
CA ASN A 207 -0.02 -0.05 2.39
C ASN A 207 0.04 1.23 3.24
N TRP A 208 -1.10 1.85 3.53
CA TRP A 208 -1.13 3.06 4.36
C TRP A 208 -0.78 2.72 5.81
N ILE A 209 -1.48 1.76 6.41
CA ILE A 209 -1.28 1.40 7.82
C ILE A 209 0.09 0.74 8.04
N ALA A 210 0.68 0.11 7.03
CA ALA A 210 2.07 -0.36 7.10
C ALA A 210 3.10 0.75 7.33
N HIS A 211 2.75 2.01 7.06
CA HIS A 211 3.65 3.15 7.17
C HIS A 211 3.19 4.20 8.19
N MET A 212 1.88 4.41 8.33
CA MET A 212 1.30 5.49 9.11
C MET A 212 0.69 4.98 10.42
N GLU A 213 0.35 5.90 11.33
CA GLU A 213 -0.10 5.55 12.69
C GLU A 213 -1.58 5.21 12.80
N GLU A 214 -2.36 5.34 11.72
CA GLU A 214 -3.79 5.05 11.76
C GLU A 214 -4.09 3.55 11.77
N PRO A 215 -4.76 3.03 12.82
CA PRO A 215 -5.11 1.63 12.86
C PRO A 215 -6.26 1.34 11.89
N LEU A 216 -6.42 0.06 11.57
CA LEU A 216 -7.59 -0.46 10.87
C LEU A 216 -8.53 -1.14 11.87
N LEU A 217 -9.79 -0.68 11.92
CA LEU A 217 -10.88 -1.35 12.63
C LEU A 217 -11.90 -1.92 11.65
N TYR A 218 -12.68 -2.90 12.13
CA TYR A 218 -13.61 -3.64 11.27
C TYR A 218 -15.07 -3.37 11.55
N VAL A 219 -15.88 -3.38 10.49
CA VAL A 219 -17.34 -3.43 10.55
C VAL A 219 -17.86 -4.60 9.70
N SER A 220 -19.12 -4.95 9.88
CA SER A 220 -19.88 -5.76 8.91
C SER A 220 -20.65 -4.83 7.97
N SER A 221 -21.31 -5.38 6.97
CA SER A 221 -22.06 -4.57 5.99
C SER A 221 -23.15 -3.71 6.63
N ASN A 222 -23.78 -4.19 7.71
CA ASN A 222 -24.91 -3.53 8.37
C ASN A 222 -24.75 -3.38 9.90
N GLU A 223 -23.57 -3.63 10.46
CA GLU A 223 -23.36 -3.61 11.91
C GLU A 223 -21.94 -3.15 12.26
N ILE A 224 -21.81 -2.39 13.36
CA ILE A 224 -20.53 -2.11 14.01
C ILE A 224 -20.35 -3.11 15.16
N PRO A 225 -19.38 -4.04 15.08
CA PRO A 225 -19.06 -4.94 16.16
C PRO A 225 -18.72 -4.20 17.47
N GLN A 226 -19.09 -4.80 18.60
CA GLN A 226 -18.82 -4.22 19.92
C GLN A 226 -17.32 -3.88 20.16
N PRO A 227 -16.33 -4.72 19.76
CA PRO A 227 -14.92 -4.35 19.89
C PRO A 227 -14.54 -3.07 19.14
N THR A 228 -15.13 -2.83 17.96
CA THR A 228 -14.90 -1.61 17.18
C THR A 228 -15.47 -0.38 17.87
N LYS A 229 -16.66 -0.50 18.49
CA LYS A 229 -17.25 0.58 19.30
C LYS A 229 -16.33 0.95 20.47
N GLU A 230 -15.80 -0.04 21.17
CA GLU A 230 -14.90 0.15 22.31
C GLU A 230 -13.58 0.82 21.91
N ALA A 231 -12.99 0.42 20.78
CA ALA A 231 -11.79 1.05 20.23
C ALA A 231 -12.05 2.52 19.85
N LEU A 232 -13.18 2.81 19.20
CA LEU A 232 -13.57 4.17 18.83
C LEU A 232 -13.83 5.07 20.04
N GLN A 233 -14.39 4.53 21.13
CA GLN A 233 -14.64 5.28 22.37
C GLN A 233 -13.36 5.84 23.00
N GLN A 234 -12.20 5.22 22.78
CA GLN A 234 -10.91 5.75 23.27
C GLN A 234 -10.58 7.13 22.69
N ARG A 235 -11.14 7.46 21.52
CA ARG A 235 -11.00 8.76 20.86
C ARG A 235 -11.99 9.81 21.37
N LYS A 236 -12.81 9.49 22.39
CA LYS A 236 -13.68 10.42 23.13
C LYS A 236 -14.62 11.25 22.23
N GLY A 237 -15.18 10.64 21.19
CA GLY A 237 -16.08 11.29 20.24
C GLY A 237 -15.39 12.23 19.24
N LYS A 238 -14.06 12.17 19.13
CA LYS A 238 -13.23 13.03 18.26
C LYS A 238 -12.48 12.25 17.18
N ALA A 239 -12.91 11.03 16.87
CA ALA A 239 -12.26 10.23 15.84
C ALA A 239 -12.36 10.91 14.46
N ASN A 240 -11.30 10.83 13.65
CA ASN A 240 -11.38 11.07 12.20
C ASN A 240 -11.47 9.71 11.52
N ILE A 241 -12.66 9.33 11.09
CA ILE A 241 -12.98 7.99 10.59
C ILE A 241 -12.94 8.01 9.07
N TYR A 242 -12.04 7.23 8.48
CA TYR A 242 -11.94 7.03 7.04
C TYR A 242 -12.53 5.68 6.66
N LEU A 243 -13.74 5.71 6.09
CA LEU A 243 -14.51 4.51 5.77
C LEU A 243 -14.19 4.03 4.35
N LEU A 244 -13.66 2.82 4.21
CA LEU A 244 -13.29 2.21 2.94
C LEU A 244 -14.39 1.28 2.43
N GLY A 245 -14.88 1.55 1.23
CA GLY A 245 -15.89 0.74 0.55
C GLY A 245 -17.13 1.54 0.18
N PRO A 246 -17.79 1.22 -0.95
CA PRO A 246 -19.05 1.85 -1.34
C PRO A 246 -20.20 1.44 -0.40
N GLU A 247 -21.35 2.11 -0.53
CA GLU A 247 -22.54 1.83 0.29
C GLU A 247 -23.05 0.38 0.14
N SER A 248 -22.79 -0.26 -1.00
CA SER A 248 -23.11 -1.68 -1.24
C SER A 248 -22.28 -2.67 -0.41
N VAL A 249 -21.15 -2.21 0.14
CA VAL A 249 -20.23 -3.00 0.98
C VAL A 249 -20.40 -2.64 2.45
N ILE A 250 -20.54 -1.34 2.77
CA ILE A 250 -20.82 -0.85 4.12
C ILE A 250 -21.96 0.15 4.05
N SER A 251 -23.09 -0.19 4.66
CA SER A 251 -24.34 0.54 4.51
C SER A 251 -24.28 1.99 5.01
N LYS A 252 -25.27 2.78 4.62
CA LYS A 252 -25.38 4.18 5.08
C LYS A 252 -25.73 4.25 6.56
N GLU A 253 -26.45 3.26 7.07
CA GLU A 253 -26.81 3.13 8.48
C GLU A 253 -25.56 2.95 9.34
N VAL A 254 -24.63 2.08 8.94
CA VAL A 254 -23.33 1.90 9.62
C VAL A 254 -22.54 3.21 9.61
N GLU A 255 -22.45 3.90 8.47
CA GLU A 255 -21.78 5.21 8.38
C GLU A 255 -22.43 6.25 9.30
N ASN A 256 -23.76 6.25 9.41
CA ASN A 256 -24.48 7.17 10.28
C ASN A 256 -24.28 6.84 11.77
N GLU A 257 -24.24 5.56 12.15
CA GLU A 257 -23.92 5.16 13.53
C GLU A 257 -22.48 5.54 13.89
N LEU A 258 -21.52 5.41 12.96
CA LEU A 258 -20.12 5.82 13.14
C LEU A 258 -19.96 7.31 13.46
N LYS A 259 -20.86 8.18 12.99
CA LYS A 259 -20.84 9.63 13.28
C LYS A 259 -21.03 9.96 14.76
N SER A 260 -21.55 9.03 15.56
CA SER A 260 -21.61 9.18 17.02
C SER A 260 -20.23 9.13 17.70
N PHE A 261 -19.21 8.61 17.01
CA PHE A 261 -17.84 8.49 17.51
C PHE A 261 -16.87 9.55 16.94
N GLY A 262 -17.29 10.31 15.92
CA GLY A 262 -16.44 11.33 15.32
C GLY A 262 -16.86 11.76 13.91
N THR A 263 -15.94 12.38 13.18
CA THR A 263 -16.17 12.80 11.78
C THR A 263 -15.92 11.62 10.85
N VAL A 264 -16.86 11.33 9.96
CA VAL A 264 -16.75 10.22 9.00
C VAL A 264 -16.56 10.76 7.58
N VAL A 265 -15.51 10.31 6.91
CA VAL A 265 -15.28 10.51 5.48
C VAL A 265 -15.23 9.14 4.80
N ARG A 266 -16.07 8.93 3.80
CA ARG A 266 -16.04 7.71 2.99
C ARG A 266 -15.11 7.89 1.80
N ILE A 267 -14.16 6.98 1.64
CA ILE A 267 -13.28 6.86 0.47
C ILE A 267 -13.70 5.59 -0.26
N ALA A 268 -14.37 5.77 -1.39
CA ALA A 268 -14.94 4.67 -2.15
C ALA A 268 -14.79 4.89 -3.66
N GLY A 269 -14.76 3.77 -4.39
CA GLY A 269 -14.99 3.73 -5.83
C GLY A 269 -16.04 2.66 -6.13
N ASP A 270 -16.65 2.70 -7.32
CA ASP A 270 -17.66 1.72 -7.72
C ASP A 270 -17.08 0.31 -7.88
N THR A 271 -15.76 0.24 -8.10
CA THR A 271 -14.97 -0.99 -8.15
C THR A 271 -13.78 -0.92 -7.19
N PRO A 272 -13.19 -2.06 -6.79
CA PRO A 272 -11.99 -2.03 -5.95
C PRO A 272 -10.81 -1.33 -6.61
N VAL A 273 -10.67 -1.44 -7.93
CA VAL A 273 -9.62 -0.76 -8.69
C VAL A 273 -9.77 0.75 -8.59
N GLN A 274 -10.98 1.27 -8.84
CA GLN A 274 -11.28 2.69 -8.67
C GLN A 274 -11.05 3.16 -7.24
N GLN A 275 -11.42 2.36 -6.23
CA GLN A 275 -11.13 2.71 -4.84
C GLN A 275 -9.63 2.78 -4.57
N SER A 276 -8.82 1.85 -5.10
CA SER A 276 -7.36 1.88 -4.89
C SER A 276 -6.73 3.15 -5.48
N VAL A 277 -7.17 3.58 -6.67
CA VAL A 277 -6.76 4.85 -7.28
C VAL A 277 -7.28 6.06 -6.48
N SER A 278 -8.53 6.00 -6.04
CA SER A 278 -9.14 7.07 -5.23
C SER A 278 -8.38 7.25 -3.93
N PHE A 279 -8.02 6.16 -3.23
CA PHE A 279 -7.27 6.25 -2.00
C PHE A 279 -5.82 6.70 -2.21
N ALA A 280 -5.16 6.25 -3.29
CA ALA A 280 -3.81 6.71 -3.64
C ALA A 280 -3.76 8.22 -3.95
N THR A 281 -4.82 8.79 -4.50
CA THR A 281 -4.89 10.23 -4.85
C THR A 281 -5.52 11.09 -3.77
N TYR A 282 -6.19 10.47 -2.78
CA TYR A 282 -6.86 11.18 -1.69
C TYR A 282 -5.86 11.83 -0.74
N LYS A 283 -6.16 13.05 -0.32
CA LYS A 283 -5.47 13.76 0.76
C LYS A 283 -6.46 14.54 1.62
N ASP A 284 -6.41 14.33 2.91
CA ASP A 284 -7.06 15.18 3.90
C ASP A 284 -6.06 16.24 4.38
N GLU A 285 -6.26 17.50 3.99
CA GLU A 285 -5.35 18.57 4.35
C GLU A 285 -5.33 18.92 5.84
N LYS A 286 -6.39 18.58 6.58
CA LYS A 286 -6.51 18.91 8.01
C LYS A 286 -5.79 17.87 8.86
N THR A 287 -6.01 16.59 8.58
CA THR A 287 -5.43 15.49 9.37
C THR A 287 -4.11 14.98 8.80
N LYS A 288 -3.79 15.37 7.55
CA LYS A 288 -2.68 14.85 6.74
C LYS A 288 -2.81 13.38 6.35
N PHE A 289 -3.97 12.77 6.60
CA PHE A 289 -4.30 11.42 6.16
C PHE A 289 -4.38 11.33 4.62
N GLY A 290 -3.99 10.18 4.07
CA GLY A 290 -4.01 9.92 2.64
C GLY A 290 -2.71 10.26 1.92
N TRP A 291 -2.52 9.57 0.81
CA TRP A 291 -1.31 9.55 -0.01
C TRP A 291 -1.12 10.85 -0.81
N GLY A 292 -2.17 11.34 -1.46
CA GLY A 292 -2.14 12.56 -2.26
C GLY A 292 -1.30 12.47 -3.54
N LEU A 293 -1.07 11.27 -4.09
CA LEU A 293 -0.25 11.07 -5.30
C LEU A 293 -0.94 11.67 -6.54
N ASN A 294 -0.58 12.89 -6.90
CA ASN A 294 -1.14 13.62 -8.04
C ASN A 294 -0.07 14.29 -8.94
N ASP A 295 1.20 14.00 -8.68
CA ASP A 295 2.37 14.56 -9.36
C ASP A 295 3.41 13.45 -9.62
N PRO A 296 4.45 13.66 -10.43
CA PRO A 296 5.47 12.65 -10.68
C PRO A 296 6.48 12.42 -9.54
N GLY A 297 7.14 11.26 -9.54
CA GLY A 297 8.25 10.95 -8.63
C GLY A 297 7.94 9.94 -7.52
N HIS A 298 7.01 9.02 -7.75
CA HIS A 298 6.46 8.16 -6.69
C HIS A 298 6.69 6.67 -6.94
N GLY A 299 6.71 5.92 -5.84
CA GLY A 299 6.60 4.46 -5.85
C GLY A 299 5.14 4.02 -5.99
N VAL A 300 4.87 2.88 -6.63
CA VAL A 300 3.53 2.26 -6.68
C VAL A 300 3.65 0.74 -6.55
N SER A 301 2.74 0.10 -5.82
CA SER A 301 2.70 -1.37 -5.65
C SER A 301 1.51 -1.96 -6.39
N PHE A 302 1.77 -2.75 -7.43
CA PHE A 302 0.75 -3.36 -8.29
C PHE A 302 0.53 -4.83 -7.98
N ILE A 303 -0.74 -5.20 -7.83
CA ILE A 303 -1.16 -6.57 -7.52
C ILE A 303 -2.42 -6.91 -8.31
N SER A 304 -2.53 -8.15 -8.79
CA SER A 304 -3.74 -8.64 -9.46
C SER A 304 -4.88 -8.85 -8.46
N THR A 305 -6.11 -8.45 -8.83
CA THR A 305 -7.31 -8.77 -8.03
C THR A 305 -7.58 -10.27 -7.92
N LYS A 306 -6.93 -11.13 -8.74
CA LYS A 306 -6.98 -12.59 -8.65
C LYS A 306 -6.18 -13.16 -7.47
N THR A 307 -5.23 -12.40 -6.95
CA THR A 307 -4.31 -12.83 -5.88
C THR A 307 -4.28 -11.79 -4.76
N PRO A 308 -5.45 -11.49 -4.14
CA PRO A 308 -5.57 -10.39 -3.19
C PRO A 308 -4.70 -10.55 -1.94
N GLU A 309 -4.43 -11.79 -1.52
CA GLU A 309 -3.61 -12.09 -0.32
C GLU A 309 -2.18 -11.56 -0.43
N LEU A 310 -1.70 -11.32 -1.66
CA LEU A 310 -0.36 -10.78 -1.88
C LEU A 310 -0.23 -9.34 -1.38
N ALA A 311 -1.33 -8.59 -1.21
CA ALA A 311 -1.31 -7.21 -0.71
C ALA A 311 -0.72 -7.10 0.69
N ILE A 312 -1.05 -8.02 1.58
CA ILE A 312 -0.53 -8.04 2.95
C ILE A 312 0.98 -8.31 2.93
N ALA A 313 1.41 -9.30 2.13
CA ALA A 313 2.83 -9.65 1.98
C ALA A 313 3.65 -8.52 1.37
N ALA A 314 3.06 -7.73 0.48
CA ALA A 314 3.70 -6.62 -0.24
C ALA A 314 3.61 -5.27 0.50
N ALA A 315 2.82 -5.18 1.58
CA ALA A 315 2.65 -3.97 2.38
C ALA A 315 3.98 -3.31 2.84
N PRO A 316 5.07 -4.05 3.14
CA PRO A 316 6.37 -3.44 3.48
C PRO A 316 6.95 -2.46 2.44
N PHE A 317 6.58 -2.57 1.16
CA PHE A 317 7.02 -1.60 0.15
C PHE A 317 6.53 -0.18 0.44
N SER A 318 5.49 -0.02 1.25
CA SER A 318 4.94 1.29 1.63
C SER A 318 5.75 1.97 2.74
N HIS A 319 6.54 1.20 3.49
CA HIS A 319 7.38 1.74 4.54
C HIS A 319 8.78 2.10 4.03
N LEU A 320 9.49 1.12 3.43
CA LEU A 320 10.88 1.27 2.99
C LEU A 320 11.07 1.03 1.47
N GLY A 321 9.99 0.77 0.73
CA GLY A 321 9.99 0.62 -0.73
C GLY A 321 9.43 1.85 -1.46
N LYS A 322 9.94 3.04 -1.13
CA LYS A 322 9.52 4.30 -1.77
C LYS A 322 8.04 4.67 -1.55
N HIS A 323 7.49 4.39 -0.37
CA HIS A 323 6.15 4.87 0.02
C HIS A 323 5.06 4.48 -0.98
N ALA A 324 5.13 3.26 -1.49
CA ALA A 324 4.32 2.80 -2.62
C ALA A 324 2.90 2.37 -2.19
N PRO A 325 1.82 3.10 -2.54
CA PRO A 325 0.45 2.65 -2.30
C PRO A 325 0.10 1.41 -3.14
N LEU A 326 -0.91 0.68 -2.68
CA LEU A 326 -1.49 -0.44 -3.42
C LEU A 326 -2.39 0.08 -4.54
N ILE A 327 -2.12 -0.37 -5.76
CA ILE A 327 -3.00 -0.22 -6.91
C ILE A 327 -3.38 -1.60 -7.43
N TRP A 328 -4.68 -1.84 -7.52
CA TRP A 328 -5.19 -3.09 -8.07
C TRP A 328 -5.09 -3.10 -9.59
N LEU A 329 -4.64 -4.22 -10.14
CA LEU A 329 -4.79 -4.58 -11.54
C LEU A 329 -6.00 -5.50 -11.68
N GLU A 330 -7.02 -5.07 -12.41
CA GLU A 330 -8.21 -5.89 -12.67
C GLU A 330 -7.79 -7.18 -13.39
N ASN A 331 -7.85 -8.30 -12.67
CA ASN A 331 -7.48 -9.61 -13.18
C ASN A 331 -6.06 -9.67 -13.79
N GLY A 332 -5.17 -8.76 -13.38
CA GLY A 332 -3.81 -8.63 -13.90
C GLY A 332 -3.64 -7.65 -15.06
N THR A 333 -4.64 -6.80 -15.31
CA THR A 333 -4.64 -5.79 -16.39
C THR A 333 -4.93 -4.39 -15.86
N LEU A 334 -4.46 -3.37 -16.59
CA LEU A 334 -4.76 -1.97 -16.28
C LEU A 334 -6.17 -1.64 -16.75
N THR A 335 -6.96 -0.99 -15.89
CA THR A 335 -8.22 -0.36 -16.28
C THR A 335 -7.96 1.06 -16.78
N LYS A 336 -9.00 1.70 -17.33
CA LYS A 336 -8.95 3.12 -17.69
C LYS A 336 -8.49 4.01 -16.52
N ASP A 337 -9.03 3.79 -15.33
CA ASP A 337 -8.68 4.58 -14.14
C ASP A 337 -7.20 4.46 -13.77
N VAL A 338 -6.61 3.27 -13.97
CA VAL A 338 -5.17 3.04 -13.72
C VAL A 338 -4.32 3.74 -14.79
N TYR A 339 -4.74 3.73 -16.05
CA TYR A 339 -4.05 4.49 -17.09
C TYR A 339 -4.07 6.00 -16.82
N GLU A 340 -5.22 6.55 -16.44
CA GLU A 340 -5.37 7.97 -16.10
C GLU A 340 -4.58 8.34 -14.82
N PHE A 341 -4.53 7.44 -13.84
CA PHE A 341 -3.67 7.61 -12.68
C PHE A 341 -2.19 7.65 -13.05
N LEU A 342 -1.70 6.69 -13.84
CA LEU A 342 -0.30 6.65 -14.27
C LEU A 342 0.08 7.84 -15.16
N ALA A 343 -0.85 8.34 -15.96
CA ALA A 343 -0.64 9.55 -16.76
C ALA A 343 -0.31 10.78 -15.90
N ARG A 344 -1.04 10.98 -14.80
CA ARG A 344 -0.79 12.06 -13.84
C ARG A 344 0.57 11.93 -13.14
N LEU A 345 1.00 10.70 -12.88
CA LEU A 345 2.30 10.45 -12.27
C LEU A 345 3.46 10.53 -13.28
N LYS A 346 3.23 10.60 -14.59
CA LYS A 346 4.30 10.44 -15.58
C LYS A 346 5.26 11.62 -15.54
N PRO A 347 6.57 11.39 -15.27
CA PRO A 347 7.54 12.48 -15.20
C PRO A 347 7.88 13.01 -16.59
N THR A 348 8.14 14.30 -16.66
CA THR A 348 8.60 14.97 -17.89
C THR A 348 9.87 15.78 -17.63
N PHE A 349 10.72 15.94 -18.64
CA PHE A 349 11.91 16.81 -18.58
C PHE A 349 11.95 17.82 -19.73
N THR A 350 12.65 18.93 -19.54
CA THR A 350 12.89 19.94 -20.59
C THR A 350 14.31 19.85 -21.13
N ASP A 351 15.32 19.90 -20.24
CA ASP A 351 16.73 20.00 -20.67
C ASP A 351 17.55 18.74 -20.34
N ASP A 352 17.35 18.17 -19.15
CA ASP A 352 18.19 17.07 -18.64
C ASP A 352 17.33 15.96 -18.03
N PRO A 353 17.23 14.78 -18.68
CA PRO A 353 16.46 13.66 -18.15
C PRO A 353 17.09 13.02 -16.90
N THR A 354 18.34 13.34 -16.55
CA THR A 354 19.07 12.69 -15.46
C THR A 354 18.66 13.22 -14.07
N VAL A 355 18.01 14.38 -14.02
CA VAL A 355 17.66 15.06 -12.76
C VAL A 355 16.34 14.52 -12.16
N GLY A 356 15.55 13.80 -12.94
CA GLY A 356 14.26 13.27 -12.51
C GLY A 356 13.18 14.35 -12.38
N PRO A 357 12.11 14.09 -11.62
CA PRO A 357 11.89 12.96 -10.73
C PRO A 357 11.63 11.63 -11.47
N TYR A 358 11.75 10.49 -10.76
CA TYR A 358 11.56 9.15 -11.33
C TYR A 358 10.53 8.34 -10.55
N ASN A 359 9.66 7.65 -11.29
CA ASN A 359 8.75 6.69 -10.70
C ASN A 359 9.38 5.30 -10.57
N HIS A 360 8.77 4.46 -9.73
CA HIS A 360 9.11 3.04 -9.70
C HIS A 360 7.89 2.20 -9.32
N ALA A 361 7.82 0.97 -9.83
CA ALA A 361 6.80 0.03 -9.41
C ALA A 361 7.37 -1.25 -8.80
N PHE A 362 6.72 -1.70 -7.74
CA PHE A 362 6.78 -3.09 -7.30
C PHE A 362 5.62 -3.86 -7.92
N LEU A 363 5.90 -4.99 -8.54
CA LEU A 363 4.89 -5.82 -9.19
C LEU A 363 4.88 -7.21 -8.54
N SER A 364 3.88 -7.49 -7.71
CA SER A 364 3.80 -8.76 -6.97
C SER A 364 2.87 -9.73 -7.68
N GLY A 365 3.43 -10.82 -8.20
CA GLY A 365 2.70 -11.85 -8.95
C GLY A 365 3.53 -12.48 -10.07
N THR A 366 3.14 -13.68 -10.48
CA THR A 366 3.76 -14.37 -11.63
C THR A 366 3.33 -13.80 -12.98
N PHE A 367 3.99 -14.22 -14.06
CA PHE A 367 3.53 -13.93 -15.42
C PHE A 367 2.15 -14.50 -15.76
N ARG A 368 1.60 -15.43 -14.96
CA ARG A 368 0.23 -15.93 -15.15
C ARG A 368 -0.80 -15.00 -14.54
N SER A 369 -0.53 -14.43 -13.36
CA SER A 369 -1.44 -13.51 -12.68
C SER A 369 -1.33 -12.09 -13.22
N ILE A 370 -0.14 -11.69 -13.69
CA ILE A 370 0.13 -10.41 -14.32
C ILE A 370 1.11 -10.62 -15.48
N SER A 371 0.63 -10.52 -16.71
CA SER A 371 1.42 -10.83 -17.91
C SER A 371 2.68 -9.96 -18.05
N TYR A 372 3.68 -10.46 -18.79
CA TYR A 372 4.85 -9.64 -19.14
C TYR A 372 4.46 -8.42 -19.99
N GLN A 373 3.44 -8.56 -20.85
CA GLN A 373 2.87 -7.44 -21.60
C GLN A 373 2.34 -6.35 -20.65
N THR A 374 1.55 -6.70 -19.63
CA THR A 374 1.06 -5.75 -18.63
C THR A 374 2.22 -5.01 -17.95
N GLN A 375 3.27 -5.74 -17.56
CA GLN A 375 4.46 -5.13 -16.96
C GLN A 375 5.16 -4.17 -17.92
N GLY A 376 5.32 -4.53 -19.19
CA GLY A 376 5.93 -3.66 -20.19
C GLY A 376 5.14 -2.36 -20.41
N ILE A 377 3.80 -2.43 -20.29
CA ILE A 377 2.96 -1.22 -20.32
C ILE A 377 3.22 -0.35 -19.09
N ILE A 378 3.20 -0.94 -17.89
CA ILE A 378 3.47 -0.21 -16.65
C ILE A 378 4.86 0.46 -16.72
N ASP A 379 5.86 -0.28 -17.18
CA ASP A 379 7.23 0.20 -17.35
C ASP A 379 7.34 1.44 -18.25
N GLU A 380 6.62 1.45 -19.38
CA GLU A 380 6.50 2.60 -20.28
C GLU A 380 5.77 3.77 -19.62
N LYS A 381 4.65 3.50 -18.94
CA LYS A 381 3.85 4.55 -18.29
C LYS A 381 4.57 5.25 -17.15
N LEU A 382 5.52 4.59 -16.50
CA LEU A 382 6.36 5.17 -15.45
C LEU A 382 7.58 5.94 -15.98
N GLU A 383 7.89 5.80 -17.27
CA GLU A 383 9.09 6.38 -17.87
C GLU A 383 9.03 7.91 -17.98
N ILE A 384 10.16 8.55 -17.68
CA ILE A 384 10.39 9.97 -17.89
C ILE A 384 10.52 10.29 -19.39
N VAL A 385 9.77 11.29 -19.88
CA VAL A 385 9.75 11.66 -21.32
C VAL A 385 9.97 13.17 -21.53
N PRO A 386 10.38 13.62 -22.73
CA PRO A 386 10.44 15.04 -23.02
C PRO A 386 9.06 15.70 -22.85
N ALA A 387 9.03 16.90 -22.27
CA ALA A 387 7.80 17.68 -22.12
C ALA A 387 7.15 18.04 -23.46
N THR A 388 7.93 18.04 -24.55
CA THR A 388 7.48 18.26 -25.93
C THR A 388 6.75 17.05 -26.53
N GLY A 389 6.82 15.87 -25.89
CA GLY A 389 6.21 14.62 -26.38
C GLY A 389 6.97 13.94 -27.53
N GLU A 390 8.04 14.54 -28.04
CA GLU A 390 8.94 13.89 -28.98
C GLU A 390 9.75 12.84 -28.22
N GLY A 391 9.74 11.57 -28.65
CA GLY A 391 10.47 10.50 -27.93
C GLY A 391 11.98 10.75 -27.85
N HIS A 392 12.71 9.86 -27.17
CA HIS A 392 14.18 9.94 -26.98
C HIS A 392 15.04 9.98 -28.27
N ALA A 393 14.43 10.00 -29.46
CA ALA A 393 15.12 10.01 -30.75
C ALA A 393 15.51 11.43 -31.25
N GLY A 394 15.19 12.49 -30.50
CA GLY A 394 15.43 13.89 -30.88
C GLY A 394 16.65 14.55 -30.26
N HIS A 395 17.75 13.81 -30.03
CA HIS A 395 19.03 14.38 -29.62
C HIS A 395 20.02 14.48 -30.77
#